data_AF-A0A3M8DH39-F1
#
_entry.id   AF-A0A3M8DH39-F1
#
_cell.length_a   1.000
_cell.length_b   1.000
_cell.length_c   1.000
_cell.angle_alpha   90.00
_cell.angle_beta   90.00
_cell.angle_gamma   90.00
#
_symmetry.space_group_name_H-M   'P 1'
#
loop_
_entity.id
_entity.type
_entity.pdbx_description
1 polymer ?
#
loop_
_entity_poly.entity_id
_entity_poly.type
_entity_poly.pdbx_seq_one_letter_code
_entity_poly.pdbx_strand_id
1 'polypeptide(L)'
;MAFQLNRDELQKNGRVHFGDWVEPALVQIEHAIQQLEEEGGQQVVQSGRIIALRATDTNRAYSAFKAALYLGKYDDMANKERFLTKMVKAHHSYEPIRGESILFMFVGVGKPVYDHMVTYTVGRPSRIAGGQRANLPWGYEVPAEAKDPQAYIDRAMPMIQEVVELTKRDAERPSEQLQAARSLLPVGYIMPPFLMEFSEEALIKNVFRQRLFERGAQGATVDVVGDMFECCLKLDRNKWETLRDYHGPHTVAWEKAMRTLRDKQLTIDDLFTLAERNLSPEERGNTNLYELLMQTVGKEAPTMWEKMNK
;
A
#
# COMPACT_ATOMS: atom_id res chain seq x y z
N MET A 1 -22.85 10.09 -8.53
CA MET A 1 -22.41 11.13 -7.56
C MET A 1 -20.99 11.44 -7.94
N ALA A 2 -20.65 12.72 -8.11
CA ALA A 2 -19.27 13.12 -8.39
C ALA A 2 -18.38 12.82 -7.18
N PHE A 3 -17.11 12.50 -7.42
CA PHE A 3 -16.11 12.30 -6.38
C PHE A 3 -16.05 13.48 -5.41
N GLN A 4 -15.96 13.20 -4.11
CA GLN A 4 -15.71 14.19 -3.07
C GLN A 4 -14.53 13.74 -2.22
N LEU A 5 -13.54 14.63 -2.02
CA LEU A 5 -12.36 14.30 -1.24
C LEU A 5 -12.73 14.29 0.24
N ASN A 6 -12.67 13.12 0.86
CA ASN A 6 -12.90 12.98 2.28
C ASN A 6 -11.67 13.48 3.05
N ARG A 7 -11.78 14.67 3.64
CA ARG A 7 -10.69 15.33 4.39
C ARG A 7 -10.40 14.62 5.71
N ASP A 8 -11.44 14.13 6.38
CA ASP A 8 -11.32 13.42 7.65
C ASP A 8 -10.48 12.14 7.48
N GLU A 9 -10.68 11.43 6.37
CA GLU A 9 -9.89 10.23 6.04
C GLU A 9 -8.39 10.55 5.85
N LEU A 10 -8.01 11.74 5.39
CA LEU A 10 -6.60 12.13 5.25
C LEU A 10 -5.87 12.21 6.61
N GLN A 11 -6.60 12.50 7.69
CA GLN A 11 -6.06 12.70 9.03
C GLN A 11 -6.47 11.62 10.04
N LYS A 12 -7.21 10.60 9.59
CA LYS A 12 -7.81 9.55 10.42
C LYS A 12 -6.85 8.84 11.37
N ASN A 13 -5.57 8.72 11.00
CA ASN A 13 -4.56 8.08 11.85
C ASN A 13 -4.06 8.97 13.01
N GLY A 14 -4.51 10.24 13.08
CA GLY A 14 -4.14 11.20 14.11
C GLY A 14 -2.70 11.71 14.06
N ARG A 15 -1.93 11.34 13.03
CA ARG A 15 -0.50 11.67 12.89
C ARG A 15 -0.22 12.75 11.85
N VAL A 16 -1.21 13.11 11.04
CA VAL A 16 -1.06 13.98 9.87
C VAL A 16 -1.54 15.39 10.19
N HIS A 17 -0.62 16.35 10.18
CA HIS A 17 -0.90 17.75 10.51
C HIS A 17 -0.62 18.60 9.28
N PHE A 18 -1.67 19.11 8.64
CA PHE A 18 -1.55 20.03 7.52
C PHE A 18 -1.26 21.46 7.99
N GLY A 19 -0.55 22.22 7.17
CA GLY A 19 -0.49 23.67 7.32
C GLY A 19 -1.75 24.35 6.78
N ASP A 20 -2.09 25.51 7.33
CA ASP A 20 -3.31 26.27 6.99
C ASP A 20 -3.40 26.65 5.50
N TRP A 21 -2.26 26.68 4.80
CA TRP A 21 -2.17 27.00 3.37
C TRP A 21 -2.58 25.83 2.44
N VAL A 22 -2.83 24.64 2.97
CA VAL A 22 -3.09 23.43 2.16
C VAL A 22 -4.54 23.33 1.68
N GLU A 23 -5.49 23.83 2.46
CA GLU A 23 -6.93 23.69 2.18
C GLU A 23 -7.33 24.17 0.77
N PRO A 24 -6.89 25.36 0.29
CA PRO A 24 -7.21 25.82 -1.06
C PRO A 24 -6.70 24.86 -2.15
N ALA A 25 -5.52 24.26 -1.97
CA ALA A 25 -4.94 23.33 -2.94
C ALA A 25 -5.72 22.01 -2.99
N LEU A 26 -6.18 21.52 -1.84
CA LEU A 26 -7.02 20.33 -1.78
C LEU A 26 -8.37 20.53 -2.48
N VAL A 27 -8.98 21.71 -2.38
CA VAL A 27 -10.22 22.07 -3.10
C VAL A 27 -9.99 22.03 -4.62
N GLN A 28 -8.87 22.59 -5.09
CA GLN A 28 -8.52 22.56 -6.52
C GLN A 28 -8.28 21.14 -7.03
N ILE A 29 -7.63 20.30 -6.23
CA ILE A 29 -7.41 18.89 -6.55
C ILE A 29 -8.73 18.13 -6.63
N GLU A 30 -9.64 18.31 -5.67
CA GLU A 30 -10.97 17.69 -5.71
C GLU A 30 -11.70 18.07 -7.00
N HIS A 31 -11.72 19.35 -7.36
CA HIS A 31 -12.38 19.82 -8.58
C HIS A 31 -11.75 19.22 -9.84
N ALA A 32 -10.42 19.16 -9.91
CA ALA A 32 -9.72 18.53 -11.04
C ALA A 32 -10.04 17.04 -11.16
N ILE A 33 -10.18 16.33 -10.03
CA ILE A 33 -10.56 14.91 -10.02
C ILE A 33 -11.99 14.71 -10.50
N GLN A 34 -12.93 15.56 -10.06
CA GLN A 34 -14.32 15.53 -10.53
C GLN A 34 -14.38 15.69 -12.06
N GLN A 35 -13.64 16.66 -12.61
CA GLN A 35 -13.54 16.85 -14.05
C GLN A 35 -12.98 15.62 -14.76
N LEU A 36 -11.89 15.03 -14.25
CA LEU A 36 -11.29 13.82 -14.82
C LEU A 36 -12.22 12.60 -14.77
N GLU A 37 -13.01 12.46 -13.70
CA GLU A 37 -14.02 11.41 -13.57
C GLU A 37 -15.15 11.60 -14.59
N GLU A 38 -15.65 12.82 -14.74
CA GLU A 38 -16.70 13.19 -15.70
C GLU A 38 -16.26 12.97 -17.15
N GLU A 39 -15.05 13.40 -17.51
CA GLU A 39 -14.51 13.27 -18.88
C GLU A 39 -14.04 11.84 -19.19
N GLY A 40 -13.42 11.16 -18.23
CA GLY A 40 -12.78 9.86 -18.43
C GLY A 40 -13.67 8.65 -18.18
N GLY A 41 -14.83 8.84 -17.53
CA GLY A 41 -15.74 7.76 -17.15
C GLY A 41 -15.12 6.72 -16.20
N GLN A 42 -14.04 7.08 -15.52
CA GLN A 42 -13.31 6.21 -14.59
C GLN A 42 -13.89 6.34 -13.20
N GLN A 43 -14.08 5.21 -12.50
CA GLN A 43 -14.48 5.25 -11.10
C GLN A 43 -13.29 5.69 -10.23
N VAL A 44 -13.42 6.85 -9.60
CA VAL A 44 -12.41 7.31 -8.64
C VAL A 44 -12.77 6.83 -7.23
N VAL A 45 -11.80 6.27 -6.51
CA VAL A 45 -12.02 5.80 -5.13
C VAL A 45 -10.92 6.27 -4.19
N GLN A 46 -11.31 6.71 -3.00
CA GLN A 46 -10.39 7.07 -1.92
C GLN A 46 -10.41 6.04 -0.81
N SER A 47 -9.27 5.80 -0.18
CA SER A 47 -9.13 5.21 1.15
C SER A 47 -8.04 5.96 1.90
N GLY A 48 -8.35 6.47 3.10
CA GLY A 48 -7.40 7.27 3.87
C GLY A 48 -6.71 8.34 3.02
N ARG A 49 -5.40 8.18 2.87
CA ARG A 49 -4.49 9.12 2.17
C ARG A 49 -4.27 8.84 0.70
N ILE A 50 -4.96 7.85 0.16
CA ILE A 50 -4.77 7.36 -1.20
C ILE A 50 -6.04 7.54 -2.00
N ILE A 51 -5.87 8.00 -3.23
CA ILE A 51 -6.94 8.08 -4.23
C ILE A 51 -6.51 7.30 -5.46
N ALA A 52 -7.25 6.27 -5.82
CA ALA A 52 -7.08 5.60 -7.10
C ALA A 52 -7.86 6.38 -8.17
N LEU A 53 -7.12 7.03 -9.07
CA LEU A 53 -7.68 7.92 -10.11
C LEU A 53 -8.09 7.15 -11.36
N ARG A 54 -7.42 6.04 -11.65
CA ARG A 54 -7.65 5.25 -12.85
C ARG A 54 -7.22 3.81 -12.63
N ALA A 55 -8.01 2.86 -13.12
CA ALA A 55 -7.59 1.48 -13.35
C ALA A 55 -7.77 1.16 -14.83
N THR A 56 -6.83 0.44 -15.45
CA THR A 56 -6.90 0.17 -16.89
C THR A 56 -7.90 -0.93 -17.25
N ASP A 57 -8.14 -1.90 -16.36
CA ASP A 57 -9.08 -3.01 -16.58
C ASP A 57 -10.18 -3.07 -15.49
N THR A 58 -11.05 -2.06 -15.48
CA THR A 58 -12.12 -1.86 -14.47
C THR A 58 -13.21 -2.92 -14.47
N ASN A 59 -13.40 -3.63 -15.58
CA ASN A 59 -14.48 -4.63 -15.70
C ASN A 59 -13.95 -6.03 -16.05
N ARG A 60 -12.64 -6.25 -15.92
CA ARG A 60 -11.93 -7.49 -16.27
C ARG A 60 -12.07 -7.93 -17.73
N ALA A 61 -12.48 -7.06 -18.66
CA ALA A 61 -12.66 -7.44 -20.06
C ALA A 61 -11.33 -7.76 -20.74
N TYR A 62 -10.30 -6.95 -20.51
CA TYR A 62 -9.01 -7.17 -21.15
C TYR A 62 -8.29 -8.38 -20.55
N SER A 63 -8.31 -8.52 -19.22
CA SER A 63 -7.80 -9.73 -18.57
C SER A 63 -8.56 -10.99 -18.96
N ALA A 64 -9.89 -10.94 -19.15
CA ALA A 64 -10.67 -12.05 -19.69
C ALA A 64 -10.22 -12.47 -21.10
N PHE A 65 -10.10 -11.49 -22.00
CA PHE A 65 -9.67 -11.71 -23.37
C PHE A 65 -8.25 -12.29 -23.43
N LYS A 66 -7.31 -11.70 -22.68
CA LYS A 66 -5.91 -12.19 -22.59
C LYS A 66 -5.86 -13.61 -22.01
N ALA A 67 -6.63 -13.90 -20.96
CA ALA A 67 -6.72 -15.24 -20.38
C ALA A 67 -7.33 -16.25 -21.38
N ALA A 68 -8.27 -15.82 -22.20
CA ALA A 68 -8.85 -16.63 -23.26
C ALA A 68 -7.82 -17.04 -24.30
N LEU A 69 -7.06 -16.08 -24.81
CA LEU A 69 -5.99 -16.33 -25.76
C LEU A 69 -4.94 -17.27 -25.17
N TYR A 70 -4.51 -17.01 -23.93
CA TYR A 70 -3.53 -17.83 -23.23
C TYR A 70 -3.97 -19.29 -23.08
N LEU A 71 -5.26 -19.53 -22.83
CA LEU A 71 -5.84 -20.87 -22.62
C LEU A 71 -6.47 -21.48 -23.88
N GLY A 72 -6.36 -20.83 -25.04
CA GLY A 72 -6.96 -21.28 -26.30
C GLY A 72 -8.50 -21.35 -26.29
N LYS A 73 -9.16 -20.52 -25.49
CA LYS A 73 -10.62 -20.48 -25.31
C LYS A 73 -11.28 -19.41 -26.17
N TYR A 74 -11.12 -19.55 -27.49
CA TYR A 74 -11.59 -18.59 -28.49
C TYR A 74 -13.12 -18.49 -28.57
N ASP A 75 -13.83 -19.52 -28.16
CA ASP A 75 -15.30 -19.64 -28.14
C ASP A 75 -15.96 -18.90 -26.96
N ASP A 76 -15.18 -18.53 -25.93
CA ASP A 76 -15.68 -17.90 -24.71
C ASP A 76 -14.73 -16.79 -24.23
N MET A 77 -14.39 -15.82 -25.09
CA MET A 77 -13.39 -14.80 -24.76
C MET A 77 -13.84 -13.79 -23.68
N ALA A 78 -15.14 -13.65 -23.46
CA ALA A 78 -15.71 -12.66 -22.54
C ALA A 78 -15.81 -13.14 -21.09
N ASN A 79 -15.29 -14.34 -20.76
CA ASN A 79 -15.39 -14.91 -19.42
C ASN A 79 -14.49 -14.21 -18.40
N LYS A 80 -15.07 -13.22 -17.70
CA LYS A 80 -14.42 -12.37 -16.68
C LYS A 80 -13.92 -13.12 -15.45
N GLU A 81 -14.42 -14.32 -15.21
CA GLU A 81 -14.02 -15.13 -14.07
C GLU A 81 -12.86 -16.07 -14.41
N ARG A 82 -12.52 -16.25 -15.69
CA ARG A 82 -11.49 -17.22 -16.13
C ARG A 82 -10.13 -16.95 -15.52
N PHE A 83 -9.68 -15.69 -15.55
CA PHE A 83 -8.39 -15.33 -14.97
C PHE A 83 -8.31 -15.74 -13.50
N LEU A 84 -9.33 -15.38 -12.72
CA LEU A 84 -9.39 -15.69 -11.29
C LEU A 84 -9.51 -17.20 -11.04
N THR A 85 -10.43 -17.88 -11.70
CA THR A 85 -10.80 -19.27 -11.39
C THR A 85 -9.93 -20.33 -12.04
N LYS A 86 -9.36 -20.05 -13.22
CA LYS A 86 -8.59 -21.03 -14.02
C LYS A 86 -7.10 -20.72 -14.08
N MET A 87 -6.68 -19.49 -13.79
CA MET A 87 -5.26 -19.13 -13.84
C MET A 87 -4.69 -18.87 -12.45
N VAL A 88 -5.28 -17.95 -11.67
CA VAL A 88 -4.82 -17.65 -10.30
C VAL A 88 -4.88 -18.90 -9.42
N LYS A 89 -6.02 -19.59 -9.38
CA LYS A 89 -6.18 -20.82 -8.56
C LYS A 89 -5.24 -21.96 -8.97
N ALA A 90 -4.83 -21.98 -10.23
CA ALA A 90 -3.95 -23.00 -10.79
C ALA A 90 -2.47 -22.60 -10.73
N HIS A 91 -2.13 -21.46 -10.10
CA HIS A 91 -0.78 -20.90 -10.06
C HIS A 91 -0.16 -20.71 -11.46
N HIS A 92 -0.97 -20.36 -12.45
CA HIS A 92 -0.51 -20.05 -13.81
C HIS A 92 0.04 -18.63 -13.94
N SER A 93 0.50 -18.28 -15.14
CA SER A 93 1.08 -16.96 -15.40
C SER A 93 0.09 -15.82 -15.17
N TYR A 94 0.63 -14.70 -14.72
CA TYR A 94 -0.07 -13.44 -14.51
C TYR A 94 -0.05 -12.54 -15.75
N GLU A 95 0.39 -13.07 -16.91
CA GLU A 95 0.34 -12.35 -18.21
C GLU A 95 -1.01 -11.63 -18.46
N PRO A 96 -2.19 -12.19 -18.11
CA PRO A 96 -3.45 -11.52 -18.42
C PRO A 96 -3.65 -10.17 -17.73
N ILE A 97 -3.00 -9.95 -16.59
CA ILE A 97 -3.00 -8.65 -15.90
C ILE A 97 -1.66 -7.90 -16.07
N ARG A 98 -0.69 -8.51 -16.76
CA ARG A 98 0.59 -7.87 -17.04
C ARG A 98 0.35 -6.77 -18.08
N GLY A 99 0.56 -5.53 -17.65
CA GLY A 99 0.24 -4.32 -18.41
C GLY A 99 -1.04 -3.62 -17.95
N GLU A 100 -1.85 -4.25 -17.10
CA GLU A 100 -2.90 -3.53 -16.39
C GLU A 100 -2.32 -2.78 -15.21
N SER A 101 -2.78 -1.55 -14.96
CA SER A 101 -2.24 -0.66 -13.94
C SER A 101 -3.32 0.12 -13.20
N ILE A 102 -2.95 0.58 -12.01
CA ILE A 102 -3.73 1.52 -11.22
C ILE A 102 -2.85 2.76 -10.96
N LEU A 103 -3.40 3.93 -11.28
CA LEU A 103 -2.82 5.24 -10.99
C LEU A 103 -3.31 5.72 -9.63
N PHE A 104 -2.39 5.86 -8.68
CA PHE A 104 -2.68 6.38 -7.35
C PHE A 104 -2.17 7.80 -7.18
N MET A 105 -2.97 8.63 -6.52
CA MET A 105 -2.55 9.90 -5.94
C MET A 105 -2.41 9.75 -4.44
N PHE A 106 -1.30 10.27 -3.92
CA PHE A 106 -0.91 10.23 -2.52
C PHE A 106 -1.07 11.64 -1.95
N VAL A 107 -1.88 11.78 -0.91
CA VAL A 107 -2.20 13.08 -0.27
C VAL A 107 -1.96 12.97 1.23
N GLY A 108 -1.23 13.91 1.83
CA GLY A 108 -0.92 13.82 3.28
C GLY A 108 0.14 12.76 3.62
N VAL A 109 1.02 12.43 2.67
CA VAL A 109 2.04 11.39 2.83
C VAL A 109 3.41 11.99 3.13
N GLY A 110 4.02 11.56 4.24
CA GLY A 110 5.36 11.97 4.64
C GLY A 110 6.44 11.52 3.66
N LYS A 111 7.51 12.32 3.57
CA LYS A 111 8.70 12.02 2.76
C LYS A 111 9.28 10.61 2.94
N PRO A 112 9.35 10.01 4.15
CA PRO A 112 9.89 8.67 4.33
C PRO A 112 9.07 7.60 3.60
N VAL A 113 7.73 7.74 3.60
CA VAL A 113 6.85 6.84 2.87
C VAL A 113 7.07 6.98 1.37
N TYR A 114 7.19 8.21 0.86
CA TYR A 114 7.55 8.44 -0.55
C TYR A 114 8.87 7.75 -0.91
N ASP A 115 9.89 7.86 -0.07
CA ASP A 115 11.18 7.21 -0.29
C ASP A 115 11.09 5.69 -0.29
N HIS A 116 10.25 5.10 0.55
CA HIS A 116 9.98 3.67 0.49
C HIS A 116 9.21 3.26 -0.77
N MET A 117 8.27 4.08 -1.23
CA MET A 117 7.50 3.78 -2.44
C MET A 117 8.34 3.96 -3.71
N VAL A 118 9.33 4.87 -3.68
CA VAL A 118 10.15 5.17 -4.85
C VAL A 118 11.10 4.02 -5.23
N THR A 119 11.41 3.12 -4.30
CA THR A 119 12.28 1.96 -4.57
C THR A 119 11.59 0.88 -5.40
N TYR A 120 10.26 0.87 -5.49
CA TYR A 120 9.52 -0.05 -6.36
C TYR A 120 9.61 0.43 -7.81
N THR A 121 10.67 0.00 -8.50
CA THR A 121 10.91 0.29 -9.92
C THR A 121 10.25 -0.71 -10.86
N VAL A 122 10.11 -1.97 -10.43
CA VAL A 122 9.48 -3.02 -11.21
C VAL A 122 7.99 -2.79 -11.30
N GLY A 123 7.47 -2.71 -12.54
CA GLY A 123 6.04 -2.55 -12.80
C GLY A 123 5.48 -1.21 -12.32
N ARG A 124 6.31 -0.17 -12.21
CA ARG A 124 5.88 1.21 -11.98
C ARG A 124 6.05 2.04 -13.26
N PRO A 125 5.07 2.06 -14.18
CA PRO A 125 5.20 2.71 -15.48
C PRO A 125 5.34 4.23 -15.39
N SER A 126 4.72 4.89 -14.39
CA SER A 126 4.78 6.34 -14.26
C SER A 126 4.93 6.81 -12.81
N ARG A 127 5.61 7.95 -12.65
CA ARG A 127 5.79 8.66 -11.38
C ARG A 127 5.77 10.15 -11.65
N ILE A 128 4.90 10.89 -10.98
CA ILE A 128 4.92 12.34 -10.97
C ILE A 128 5.01 12.78 -9.52
N ALA A 129 6.11 13.43 -9.15
CA ALA A 129 6.23 14.06 -7.85
C ALA A 129 6.67 15.50 -8.10
N GLY A 130 5.91 16.46 -7.57
CA GLY A 130 6.26 17.86 -7.65
C GLY A 130 7.69 18.06 -7.17
N GLY A 131 8.52 18.71 -7.99
CA GLY A 131 9.88 19.02 -7.58
C GLY A 131 9.83 19.86 -6.31
N GLN A 132 10.52 19.42 -5.25
CA GLN A 132 10.66 20.16 -3.99
C GLN A 132 11.38 21.51 -4.13
N ARG A 133 11.77 21.86 -5.37
CA ARG A 133 12.31 23.16 -5.75
C ARG A 133 11.21 24.16 -6.08
N ALA A 134 9.98 23.71 -6.29
CA ALA A 134 8.86 24.52 -6.77
C ALA A 134 7.58 24.40 -5.92
N ASN A 135 7.50 23.44 -4.98
CA ASN A 135 6.28 23.15 -4.24
C ASN A 135 6.54 23.16 -2.73
N LEU A 136 5.71 23.91 -2.00
CA LEU A 136 5.78 24.03 -0.55
C LEU A 136 5.49 22.70 0.14
N PRO A 137 6.13 22.39 1.28
CA PRO A 137 5.71 21.29 2.15
C PRO A 137 4.26 21.49 2.60
N TRP A 138 3.53 20.40 2.82
CA TRP A 138 2.12 20.45 3.20
C TRP A 138 1.89 20.34 4.70
N GLY A 139 2.93 20.05 5.48
CA GLY A 139 2.81 19.88 6.93
C GLY A 139 3.71 18.78 7.43
N TYR A 140 3.32 18.11 8.52
CA TYR A 140 4.14 17.13 9.21
C TYR A 140 3.37 15.83 9.50
N GLU A 141 4.02 14.70 9.26
CA GLU A 141 3.56 13.39 9.72
C GLU A 141 4.37 12.97 10.95
N VAL A 142 3.68 12.83 12.08
CA VAL A 142 4.28 12.32 13.32
C VAL A 142 4.66 10.84 13.13
N PRO A 143 5.88 10.41 13.51
CA PRO A 143 6.26 9.00 13.47
C PRO A 143 5.32 8.13 14.32
N ALA A 144 5.03 6.91 13.85
CA ALA A 144 4.14 5.99 14.56
C ALA A 144 4.71 5.56 15.93
N GLU A 145 6.03 5.67 16.09
CA GLU A 145 6.80 5.27 17.26
C GLU A 145 6.94 6.40 18.29
N ALA A 146 6.41 7.60 18.01
CA ALA A 146 6.52 8.76 18.89
C ALA A 146 5.75 8.53 20.20
N LYS A 147 6.48 8.48 21.32
CA LYS A 147 5.89 8.37 22.67
C LYS A 147 5.20 9.65 23.14
N ASP A 148 5.70 10.79 22.68
CA ASP A 148 5.13 12.12 22.93
C ASP A 148 4.89 12.80 21.57
N PRO A 149 3.76 12.53 20.90
CA PRO A 149 3.44 13.10 19.60
C PRO A 149 3.50 14.64 19.58
N GLN A 150 3.05 15.29 20.66
CA GLN A 150 2.94 16.75 20.71
C GLN A 150 4.32 17.41 20.66
N ALA A 151 5.32 16.88 21.36
CA ALA A 151 6.68 17.42 21.30
C ALA A 151 7.30 17.37 19.89
N TYR A 152 6.91 16.40 19.04
CA TYR A 152 7.35 16.38 17.65
C TYR A 152 6.63 17.46 16.84
N ILE A 153 5.33 17.66 17.03
CA ILE A 153 4.54 18.68 16.35
C ILE A 153 5.08 20.07 16.70
N ASP A 154 5.27 20.37 17.99
CA ASP A 154 5.72 21.66 18.51
C ASP A 154 7.11 22.06 18.00
N ARG A 155 7.93 21.09 17.59
CA ARG A 155 9.26 21.34 17.00
C ARG A 155 9.23 21.37 15.49
N ALA A 156 8.52 20.45 14.86
CA ALA A 156 8.55 20.26 13.41
C ALA A 156 7.68 21.28 12.66
N MET A 157 6.48 21.58 13.15
CA MET A 157 5.57 22.49 12.46
C MET A 157 6.12 23.93 12.35
N PRO A 158 6.74 24.52 13.39
CA PRO A 158 7.37 25.84 13.25
C PRO A 158 8.48 25.88 12.21
N MET A 159 9.31 24.84 12.10
CA MET A 159 10.35 24.76 11.06
C MET A 159 9.73 24.73 9.65
N ILE A 160 8.62 24.03 9.48
CA ILE A 160 7.91 23.96 8.19
C ILE A 160 7.28 25.31 7.85
N GLN A 161 6.66 25.98 8.84
CA GLN A 161 6.12 27.33 8.67
C GLN A 161 7.22 28.32 8.31
N GLU A 162 8.38 28.26 8.97
CA GLU A 162 9.53 29.11 8.64
C GLU A 162 9.97 28.92 7.18
N VAL A 163 10.05 27.69 6.68
CA VAL A 163 10.36 27.42 5.26
C VAL A 163 9.32 28.06 4.34
N VAL A 164 8.04 27.99 4.67
CA VAL A 164 6.98 28.65 3.89
C VAL A 164 7.16 30.17 3.89
N GLU A 165 7.38 30.78 5.07
CA GLU A 165 7.58 32.23 5.20
C GLU A 165 8.82 32.72 4.45
N LEU A 166 9.95 32.01 4.53
CA LEU A 166 11.20 32.35 3.82
C LEU A 166 11.01 32.42 2.29
N THR A 167 10.06 31.64 1.75
CA THR A 167 9.78 31.61 0.31
C THR A 167 8.73 32.62 -0.13
N LYS A 168 8.02 33.28 0.81
CA LYS A 168 7.12 34.37 0.45
C LYS A 168 7.93 35.57 -0.03
N ARG A 169 7.42 36.24 -1.06
CA ARG A 169 7.97 37.51 -1.49
C ARG A 169 7.44 38.61 -0.58
N ASP A 170 8.34 39.19 0.20
CA ASP A 170 8.08 40.39 1.00
C ASP A 170 8.80 41.58 0.33
N ALA A 171 8.22 42.78 0.43
CA ALA A 171 8.84 44.01 -0.06
C ALA A 171 10.12 44.36 0.74
N GLU A 172 10.23 43.89 1.98
CA GLU A 172 11.32 44.22 2.89
C GLU A 172 12.39 43.12 3.04
N ARG A 173 12.13 41.90 2.55
CA ARG A 173 13.06 40.76 2.66
C ARG A 173 13.19 40.02 1.33
N PRO A 174 14.43 39.75 0.87
CA PRO A 174 14.62 38.92 -0.31
C PRO A 174 14.05 37.52 -0.05
N SER A 175 13.21 37.05 -0.96
CA SER A 175 12.66 35.70 -0.95
C SER A 175 13.78 34.68 -1.15
N GLU A 176 13.86 33.71 -0.25
CA GLU A 176 14.78 32.58 -0.39
C GLU A 176 14.32 31.62 -1.49
N GLN A 177 15.29 31.01 -2.16
CA GLN A 177 14.97 29.93 -3.07
C GLN A 177 14.50 28.71 -2.27
N LEU A 178 13.33 28.17 -2.60
CA LEU A 178 12.78 26.98 -1.94
C LEU A 178 13.77 25.79 -1.98
N GLN A 179 14.61 25.71 -3.00
CA GLN A 179 15.68 24.69 -3.09
C GLN A 179 16.68 24.75 -1.92
N ALA A 180 16.95 25.95 -1.39
CA ALA A 180 17.81 26.17 -0.23
C ALA A 180 17.01 26.01 1.06
N ALA A 181 15.86 26.67 1.19
CA ALA A 181 15.04 26.66 2.40
C ALA A 181 14.61 25.24 2.81
N ARG A 182 14.33 24.34 1.85
CA ARG A 182 13.95 22.95 2.14
C ARG A 182 14.99 22.14 2.92
N SER A 183 16.25 22.59 3.00
CA SER A 183 17.28 21.95 3.82
C SER A 183 16.97 22.00 5.33
N LEU A 184 16.07 22.90 5.74
CA LEU A 184 15.57 23.01 7.11
C LEU A 184 14.42 22.04 7.42
N LEU A 185 13.85 21.37 6.41
CA LEU A 185 12.66 20.55 6.64
C LEU A 185 12.97 19.32 7.52
N PRO A 186 12.11 19.02 8.51
CA PRO A 186 12.23 17.78 9.28
C PRO A 186 11.97 16.59 8.37
N VAL A 187 12.61 15.44 8.64
CA VAL A 187 12.50 14.25 7.78
C VAL A 187 11.05 13.82 7.51
N GLY A 188 10.16 13.95 8.50
CA GLY A 188 8.74 13.57 8.41
C GLY A 188 7.82 14.60 7.74
N TYR A 189 8.35 15.63 7.06
CA TYR A 189 7.49 16.60 6.39
C TYR A 189 6.61 15.91 5.32
N ILE A 190 5.36 16.36 5.22
CA ILE A 190 4.38 15.93 4.24
C ILE A 190 4.76 16.53 2.89
N MET A 191 4.96 15.65 1.91
CA MET A 191 5.22 16.11 0.56
C MET A 191 3.95 16.71 -0.08
N PRO A 192 4.11 17.64 -1.03
CA PRO A 192 3.05 17.91 -2.00
C PRO A 192 2.53 16.61 -2.62
N PRO A 193 1.25 16.53 -3.00
CA PRO A 193 0.68 15.36 -3.61
C PRO A 193 1.49 14.87 -4.80
N PHE A 194 1.57 13.56 -4.91
CA PHE A 194 2.31 12.90 -5.97
C PHE A 194 1.52 11.72 -6.51
N LEU A 195 1.84 11.36 -7.74
CA LEU A 195 1.25 10.25 -8.46
C LEU A 195 2.27 9.12 -8.60
N MET A 196 1.81 7.90 -8.36
CA MET A 196 2.53 6.71 -8.78
C MET A 196 1.55 5.73 -9.40
N GLU A 197 1.92 5.21 -10.56
CA GLU A 197 1.17 4.15 -11.22
C GLU A 197 1.86 2.83 -11.01
N PHE A 198 1.12 1.80 -10.65
CA PHE A 198 1.65 0.45 -10.48
C PHE A 198 0.85 -0.53 -11.33
N SER A 199 1.56 -1.44 -11.99
CA SER A 199 0.94 -2.60 -12.61
C SER A 199 0.29 -3.49 -11.54
N GLU A 200 -0.83 -4.12 -11.87
CA GLU A 200 -1.55 -4.98 -10.93
C GLU A 200 -0.70 -6.16 -10.45
N GLU A 201 0.14 -6.71 -11.33
CA GLU A 201 1.10 -7.76 -10.95
C GLU A 201 2.12 -7.25 -9.92
N ALA A 202 2.70 -6.07 -10.13
CA ALA A 202 3.67 -5.52 -9.18
C ALA A 202 3.05 -5.17 -7.84
N LEU A 203 1.79 -4.71 -7.82
CA LEU A 203 1.04 -4.47 -6.60
C LEU A 203 0.95 -5.75 -5.77
N ILE A 204 0.44 -6.84 -6.34
CA ILE A 204 0.23 -8.07 -5.57
C ILE A 204 1.53 -8.80 -5.23
N LYS A 205 2.48 -8.90 -6.16
CA LYS A 205 3.70 -9.70 -5.98
C LYS A 205 4.81 -8.98 -5.23
N ASN A 206 4.85 -7.65 -5.28
CA ASN A 206 5.99 -6.87 -4.75
C ASN A 206 5.54 -5.89 -3.66
N VAL A 207 4.63 -4.97 -3.98
CA VAL A 207 4.27 -3.86 -3.07
C VAL A 207 3.51 -4.39 -1.85
N PHE A 208 2.37 -5.05 -2.07
CA PHE A 208 1.55 -5.61 -0.98
C PHE A 208 2.26 -6.76 -0.28
N ARG A 209 2.99 -7.60 -1.02
CA ARG A 209 3.82 -8.65 -0.44
C ARG A 209 4.77 -8.10 0.62
N GLN A 210 5.63 -7.16 0.26
CA GLN A 210 6.68 -6.66 1.15
C GLN A 210 6.17 -5.73 2.25
N ARG A 211 5.02 -5.07 2.05
CA ARG A 211 4.53 -4.03 2.98
C ARG A 211 3.29 -4.43 3.78
N LEU A 212 2.53 -5.43 3.35
CA LEU A 212 1.33 -5.90 4.04
C LEU A 212 1.40 -7.38 4.43
N PHE A 213 2.01 -8.23 3.59
CA PHE A 213 1.90 -9.68 3.76
C PHE A 213 3.08 -10.30 4.50
N GLU A 214 4.28 -9.76 4.31
CA GLU A 214 5.49 -10.16 5.02
C GLU A 214 5.66 -9.34 6.31
N ARG A 215 6.05 -10.01 7.41
CA ARG A 215 6.42 -9.31 8.63
C ARG A 215 7.68 -8.50 8.46
N GLY A 216 7.64 -7.24 8.90
CA GLY A 216 8.81 -6.36 8.98
C GLY A 216 8.56 -4.94 8.52
N ALA A 217 7.53 -4.72 7.68
CA ALA A 217 7.04 -3.38 7.42
C ALA A 217 6.23 -2.87 8.61
N GLN A 218 6.52 -1.66 9.07
CA GLN A 218 5.82 -0.98 10.16
C GLN A 218 5.72 0.52 9.87
N GLY A 219 4.88 1.21 10.64
CA GLY A 219 4.70 2.65 10.59
C GLY A 219 3.91 3.13 9.37
N ALA A 220 4.10 4.41 9.04
CA ALA A 220 3.29 5.14 8.06
C ALA A 220 3.20 4.46 6.68
N THR A 221 4.23 3.73 6.25
CA THR A 221 4.21 3.04 4.94
C THR A 221 3.20 1.90 4.91
N VAL A 222 3.01 1.18 6.02
CA VAL A 222 2.00 0.11 6.10
C VAL A 222 0.61 0.70 5.98
N ASP A 223 0.34 1.83 6.64
CA ASP A 223 -0.96 2.50 6.54
C ASP A 223 -1.25 2.94 5.10
N VAL A 224 -0.28 3.60 4.45
CA VAL A 224 -0.43 4.08 3.08
C VAL A 224 -0.62 2.93 2.09
N VAL A 225 0.13 1.85 2.24
CA VAL A 225 -0.02 0.68 1.36
C VAL A 225 -1.32 -0.08 1.68
N GLY A 226 -1.77 -0.06 2.94
CA GLY A 226 -3.08 -0.57 3.34
C GLY A 226 -4.20 0.21 2.66
N ASP A 227 -4.12 1.53 2.66
CA ASP A 227 -5.03 2.41 1.93
C ASP A 227 -5.02 2.13 0.41
N MET A 228 -3.84 1.88 -0.18
CA MET A 228 -3.76 1.45 -1.58
C MET A 228 -4.50 0.13 -1.82
N PHE A 229 -4.37 -0.84 -0.92
CA PHE A 229 -5.07 -2.12 -1.03
C PHE A 229 -6.59 -1.98 -0.85
N GLU A 230 -7.04 -1.13 0.06
CA GLU A 230 -8.47 -0.81 0.21
C GLU A 230 -9.04 -0.10 -1.01
N CYS A 231 -8.29 0.80 -1.66
CA CYS A 231 -8.66 1.34 -2.96
C CYS A 231 -8.81 0.24 -4.01
N CYS A 232 -7.89 -0.74 -4.04
CA CYS A 232 -7.99 -1.88 -4.95
C CYS A 232 -9.26 -2.71 -4.70
N LEU A 233 -9.60 -2.98 -3.43
CA LEU A 233 -10.83 -3.68 -3.06
C LEU A 233 -12.09 -2.90 -3.47
N LYS A 234 -12.07 -1.57 -3.38
CA LYS A 234 -13.18 -0.71 -3.83
C LYS A 234 -13.36 -0.71 -5.35
N LEU A 235 -12.27 -0.89 -6.11
CA LEU A 235 -12.31 -1.02 -7.58
C LEU A 235 -12.80 -2.39 -8.05
N ASP A 236 -12.24 -3.48 -7.52
CA ASP A 236 -12.67 -4.85 -7.86
C ASP A 236 -12.39 -5.81 -6.70
N ARG A 237 -13.34 -5.88 -5.76
CA ARG A 237 -13.24 -6.73 -4.58
C ARG A 237 -12.95 -8.19 -4.91
N ASN A 238 -13.68 -8.78 -5.85
CA ASN A 238 -13.55 -10.20 -6.19
C ASN A 238 -12.12 -10.51 -6.70
N LYS A 239 -11.59 -9.66 -7.60
CA LYS A 239 -10.21 -9.80 -8.08
C LYS A 239 -9.21 -9.73 -6.93
N TRP A 240 -9.26 -8.67 -6.13
CA TRP A 240 -8.22 -8.40 -5.15
C TRP A 240 -8.30 -9.29 -3.91
N GLU A 241 -9.49 -9.73 -3.49
CA GLU A 241 -9.65 -10.78 -2.48
C GLU A 241 -9.11 -12.11 -3.00
N THR A 242 -9.47 -12.52 -4.23
CA THR A 242 -8.91 -13.73 -4.84
C THR A 242 -7.38 -13.62 -4.94
N LEU A 243 -6.83 -12.49 -5.37
CA LEU A 243 -5.38 -12.33 -5.44
C LEU A 243 -4.72 -12.43 -4.06
N ARG A 244 -5.32 -11.83 -3.03
CA ARG A 244 -4.86 -11.95 -1.64
C ARG A 244 -4.93 -13.38 -1.14
N ASP A 245 -5.92 -14.17 -1.54
CA ASP A 245 -6.04 -15.58 -1.13
C ASP A 245 -4.92 -16.47 -1.71
N TYR A 246 -4.17 -16.00 -2.70
CA TYR A 246 -3.07 -16.77 -3.32
C TYR A 246 -1.70 -16.10 -3.19
N HIS A 247 -1.61 -14.90 -2.63
CA HIS A 247 -0.36 -14.16 -2.37
C HIS A 247 -0.25 -13.58 -0.97
N GLY A 248 -1.32 -13.67 -0.18
CA GLY A 248 -1.44 -13.02 1.12
C GLY A 248 -0.54 -13.64 2.20
N PRO A 249 -0.65 -13.15 3.45
CA PRO A 249 0.28 -13.50 4.54
C PRO A 249 0.38 -15.01 4.79
N HIS A 250 -0.72 -15.75 4.62
CA HIS A 250 -0.76 -17.20 4.83
C HIS A 250 0.13 -17.96 3.84
N THR A 251 0.40 -17.42 2.64
CA THR A 251 1.30 -18.05 1.67
C THR A 251 2.76 -17.97 2.11
N VAL A 252 3.17 -16.84 2.70
CA VAL A 252 4.51 -16.65 3.27
C VAL A 252 4.73 -17.63 4.44
N ALA A 253 3.73 -17.73 5.32
CA ALA A 253 3.74 -18.69 6.42
C ALA A 253 3.81 -20.14 5.91
N TRP A 254 3.08 -20.47 4.84
CA TRP A 254 3.10 -21.78 4.21
C TRP A 254 4.44 -22.12 3.57
N GLU A 255 5.01 -21.21 2.77
CA GLU A 255 6.34 -21.39 2.16
C GLU A 255 7.42 -21.64 3.22
N LYS A 256 7.37 -20.88 4.32
CA LYS A 256 8.25 -21.07 5.47
C LYS A 256 8.02 -22.43 6.14
N ALA A 257 6.76 -22.81 6.37
CA ALA A 257 6.40 -24.08 6.98
C ALA A 257 6.96 -25.26 6.16
N MET A 258 6.69 -25.28 4.85
CA MET A 258 7.15 -26.35 3.95
C MET A 258 8.68 -26.42 3.88
N ARG A 259 9.36 -25.28 3.83
CA ARG A 259 10.83 -25.23 3.87
C ARG A 259 11.36 -25.80 5.19
N THR A 260 10.77 -25.42 6.31
CA THR A 260 11.18 -25.89 7.65
C THR A 260 10.96 -27.39 7.81
N LEU A 261 9.80 -27.91 7.38
CA LEU A 261 9.51 -29.34 7.39
C LEU A 261 10.55 -30.12 6.57
N ARG A 262 10.86 -29.65 5.35
CA ARG A 262 11.85 -30.28 4.47
C ARG A 262 13.25 -30.26 5.08
N ASP A 263 13.68 -29.11 5.57
CA ASP A 263 15.06 -28.90 6.02
C ASP A 263 15.33 -29.61 7.36
N LYS A 264 14.32 -29.70 8.24
CA LYS A 264 14.43 -30.34 9.56
C LYS A 264 13.89 -31.78 9.61
N GLN A 265 13.28 -32.26 8.52
CA GLN A 265 12.64 -33.58 8.42
C GLN A 265 11.69 -33.89 9.59
N LEU A 266 10.88 -32.90 9.98
CA LEU A 266 9.99 -33.03 11.15
C LEU A 266 8.86 -34.01 10.89
N THR A 267 8.56 -34.81 11.90
CA THR A 267 7.41 -35.72 11.94
C THR A 267 6.18 -35.03 12.53
N ILE A 268 5.02 -35.70 12.44
CA ILE A 268 3.78 -35.21 13.07
C ILE A 268 3.94 -35.09 14.59
N ASP A 269 4.67 -36.01 15.23
CA ASP A 269 4.91 -36.00 16.68
C ASP A 269 5.80 -34.82 17.11
N ASP A 270 6.76 -34.43 16.26
CA ASP A 270 7.57 -33.24 16.50
C ASP A 270 6.72 -31.96 16.48
N LEU A 271 5.70 -31.90 15.62
CA LEU A 271 4.78 -30.75 15.56
C LEU A 271 3.92 -30.65 16.82
N PHE A 272 3.40 -31.76 17.35
CA PHE A 272 2.67 -31.73 18.63
C PHE A 272 3.57 -31.31 19.80
N THR A 273 4.83 -31.72 19.77
CA THR A 273 5.84 -31.31 20.76
C THR A 273 6.11 -29.81 20.66
N LEU A 274 6.32 -29.28 19.46
CA LEU A 274 6.51 -27.83 19.22
C LEU A 274 5.29 -26.99 19.55
N ALA A 275 4.08 -27.56 19.45
CA ALA A 275 2.85 -26.89 19.82
C ALA A 275 2.58 -26.93 21.34
N GLU A 276 3.43 -27.60 22.12
CA GLU A 276 3.25 -27.82 23.56
C GLU A 276 1.91 -28.48 23.91
N ARG A 277 1.40 -29.36 23.03
CA ARG A 277 0.10 -30.02 23.19
C ARG A 277 0.25 -31.47 23.61
N ASN A 278 -0.09 -31.79 24.86
CA ASN A 278 -0.22 -33.16 25.33
C ASN A 278 -1.60 -33.73 24.99
N LEU A 279 -1.76 -34.19 23.75
CA LEU A 279 -2.99 -34.81 23.25
C LEU A 279 -2.88 -36.34 23.23
N SER A 280 -3.99 -37.01 23.55
CA SER A 280 -4.14 -38.46 23.38
C SER A 280 -4.08 -38.85 21.90
N PRO A 281 -3.81 -40.14 21.57
CA PRO A 281 -3.74 -40.59 20.17
C PRO A 281 -5.02 -40.31 19.35
N GLU A 282 -6.19 -40.40 19.98
CA GLU A 282 -7.49 -40.15 19.34
C GLU A 282 -7.69 -38.66 19.03
N GLU A 283 -7.28 -37.77 19.94
CA GLU A 283 -7.31 -36.32 19.71
C GLU A 283 -6.30 -35.87 18.65
N ARG A 284 -5.13 -36.53 18.59
CA ARG A 284 -4.15 -36.28 17.51
C ARG A 284 -4.72 -36.62 16.13
N GLY A 285 -5.44 -37.74 16.03
CA GLY A 285 -6.09 -38.17 14.78
C GLY A 285 -7.17 -37.21 14.26
N ASN A 286 -7.80 -36.44 15.14
CA ASN A 286 -8.82 -35.45 14.81
C ASN A 286 -8.29 -34.00 14.68
N THR A 287 -6.97 -33.80 14.82
CA THR A 287 -6.39 -32.46 14.77
C THR A 287 -6.32 -31.94 13.33
N ASN A 288 -6.72 -30.68 13.12
CA ASN A 288 -6.53 -30.00 11.84
C ASN A 288 -5.03 -29.78 11.58
N LEU A 289 -4.46 -30.57 10.66
CA LEU A 289 -3.04 -30.54 10.33
C LEU A 289 -2.58 -29.17 9.80
N TYR A 290 -3.43 -28.47 9.04
CA TYR A 290 -3.09 -27.15 8.51
C TYR A 290 -2.88 -26.15 9.66
N GLU A 291 -3.79 -26.12 10.62
CA GLU A 291 -3.67 -25.23 11.79
C GLU A 291 -2.44 -25.58 12.64
N LEU A 292 -2.18 -26.88 12.85
CA LEU A 292 -1.00 -27.34 13.59
C LEU A 292 0.30 -26.86 12.92
N LEU A 293 0.39 -26.97 11.59
CA LEU A 293 1.53 -26.49 10.81
C LEU A 293 1.70 -24.98 10.92
N MET A 294 0.62 -24.20 10.81
CA MET A 294 0.68 -22.74 10.87
C MET A 294 1.05 -22.23 12.27
N GLN A 295 0.63 -22.91 13.33
CA GLN A 295 0.93 -22.53 14.72
C GLN A 295 2.37 -22.86 15.14
N THR A 296 3.01 -23.84 14.48
CA THR A 296 4.34 -24.33 14.83
C THR A 296 5.41 -23.78 13.88
N VAL A 297 5.53 -24.38 12.70
CA VAL A 297 6.59 -24.11 11.73
C VAL A 297 6.27 -22.95 10.80
N GLY A 298 4.98 -22.70 10.53
CA GLY A 298 4.51 -21.54 9.77
C GLY A 298 4.53 -20.24 10.57
N LYS A 299 4.61 -20.32 11.91
CA LYS A 299 4.65 -19.15 12.78
C LYS A 299 5.89 -18.32 12.49
N GLU A 300 5.69 -17.08 12.06
CA GLU A 300 6.80 -16.18 11.78
C GLU A 300 7.53 -15.78 13.07
N ALA A 301 8.85 -15.58 12.95
CA ALA A 301 9.66 -15.16 14.10
C ALA A 301 9.20 -13.76 14.56
N PRO A 302 9.35 -13.42 15.85
CA PRO A 302 9.10 -12.07 16.29
C PRO A 302 10.06 -11.11 15.58
N THR A 303 9.52 -10.00 15.09
CA THR A 303 10.27 -8.92 14.44
C THR A 303 11.27 -8.29 15.40
N MET A 304 12.28 -7.57 14.90
CA MET A 304 13.23 -6.85 15.78
C MET A 304 12.51 -5.93 16.76
N TRP A 305 11.42 -5.30 16.32
CA TRP A 305 10.63 -4.38 17.13
C TRP A 305 9.81 -5.08 18.21
N GLU A 306 9.19 -6.22 17.91
CA GLU A 306 8.49 -7.05 18.92
C GLU A 306 9.45 -7.57 20.00
N LYS A 307 10.74 -7.72 19.68
CA LYS A 307 11.77 -8.06 20.67
C LYS A 307 12.19 -6.86 21.54
N MET A 308 12.07 -5.63 21.05
CA MET A 308 12.42 -4.42 21.79
C MET A 308 11.32 -3.95 22.75
N ASN A 309 10.08 -4.38 22.53
CA ASN A 309 8.91 -4.04 23.37
C ASN A 309 8.60 -5.11 24.44
N LYS A 310 9.49 -6.09 24.63
CA LYS A 310 9.46 -7.08 25.73
C LYS A 310 10.55 -6.75 26.74
#